data_AF-A0A286ITS0-F1
#
_entry.id   AF-A0A286ITS0-F1
#
_cell.length_a   1.000
_cell.length_b   1.000
_cell.length_c   1.000
_cell.angle_alpha   90.00
_cell.angle_beta   90.00
_cell.angle_gamma   90.00
#
_symmetry.space_group_name_H-M   'P 1'
#
loop_
_entity.id
_entity.type
_entity.pdbx_description
1 polymer ?
#
loop_
_entity_poly.entity_id
_entity_poly.type
_entity_poly.pdbx_seq_one_letter_code
_entity_poly.pdbx_strand_id
1 'polypeptide(L)'
;MKTNRLEAFSDGVLAIIITIMVLELKVPEETDFHSLISILPIFLSYLMSFIYIGIYWNNHHHLFQITELVNGKILWANLHLLFWLSLIPFATAWIGENYEASAPVTLYGVILLMSAIAYYILQNVIVKNHNEDFTLRKAIGKDLKGKLSVVIYSIGIVASFYSTWLAILCYVAVAIIWFIPDKRIEKSL
;
A
#
# COMPACT_ATOMS: atom_id res chain seq x y z
N MET A 1 15.58 -14.89 14.41
CA MET A 1 16.05 -13.54 14.79
C MET A 1 14.94 -12.81 15.53
N LYS A 2 15.29 -11.88 16.43
CA LYS A 2 14.30 -10.94 17.02
C LYS A 2 13.73 -10.04 15.92
N THR A 3 12.44 -9.74 15.97
CA THR A 3 11.71 -8.97 14.94
C THR A 3 12.19 -7.52 14.84
N ASN A 4 12.64 -6.92 15.94
CA ASN A 4 12.97 -5.49 16.04
C ASN A 4 13.87 -4.94 14.94
N ARG A 5 14.87 -5.70 14.46
CA ARG A 5 15.77 -5.22 13.39
C ARG A 5 15.08 -5.16 12.03
N LEU A 6 14.19 -6.12 11.74
CA LEU A 6 13.41 -6.15 10.51
C LEU A 6 12.39 -5.02 10.52
N GLU A 7 11.71 -4.83 11.65
CA GLU A 7 10.74 -3.74 11.85
C GLU A 7 11.40 -2.38 11.64
N ALA A 8 12.49 -2.09 12.37
CA ALA A 8 13.21 -0.81 12.25
C ALA A 8 13.71 -0.54 10.81
N PHE A 9 14.16 -1.57 10.09
CA PHE A 9 14.53 -1.42 8.69
C PHE A 9 13.33 -1.08 7.80
N SER A 10 12.20 -1.77 8.01
CA SER A 10 10.98 -1.57 7.23
C SER A 10 10.38 -0.18 7.50
N ASP A 11 10.35 0.26 8.77
CA ASP A 11 9.92 1.60 9.17
C ASP A 11 10.80 2.67 8.52
N GLY A 12 12.12 2.48 8.51
CA GLY A 12 13.05 3.39 7.85
C GLY A 12 12.79 3.52 6.35
N VAL A 13 12.53 2.40 5.66
CA VAL A 13 12.19 2.40 4.22
C VAL A 13 10.86 3.11 3.97
N LEU A 14 9.83 2.83 4.77
CA LEU A 14 8.51 3.45 4.62
C LEU A 14 8.53 4.96 4.92
N ALA A 15 9.32 5.38 5.91
CA ALA A 15 9.54 6.80 6.19
C ALA A 15 10.20 7.53 5.00
N ILE A 16 11.22 6.92 4.39
CA ILE A 16 11.87 7.47 3.18
C ILE A 16 10.89 7.54 2.00
N ILE A 17 10.04 6.53 1.82
CA ILE A 17 9.01 6.55 0.77
C ILE A 17 8.05 7.73 0.95
N ILE A 18 7.57 7.97 2.19
CA ILE A 18 6.69 9.10 2.50
C ILE A 18 7.38 10.44 2.23
N THR A 19 8.65 10.58 2.62
CA THR A 19 9.38 11.85 2.41
C THR A 19 9.69 12.09 0.93
N ILE A 20 10.06 11.07 0.15
CA ILE A 20 10.24 11.23 -1.30
C ILE A 20 8.94 11.69 -1.96
N MET A 21 7.79 11.11 -1.58
CA MET A 21 6.50 11.51 -2.17
C MET A 21 6.17 13.00 -1.95
N VAL A 22 6.46 13.56 -0.76
CA VAL A 22 6.15 14.98 -0.51
C VAL A 22 7.13 15.91 -1.24
N LEU A 23 8.36 15.46 -1.49
CA LEU A 23 9.35 16.23 -2.26
C LEU A 23 8.98 16.36 -3.75
N GLU A 24 8.18 15.44 -4.28
CA GLU A 24 7.65 15.51 -5.66
C GLU A 24 6.47 16.50 -5.80
N LEU A 25 5.94 17.05 -4.69
CA LEU A 25 4.94 18.12 -4.76
C LEU A 25 5.59 19.43 -5.20
N LYS A 26 5.39 19.76 -6.48
CA LYS A 26 5.89 21.01 -7.07
C LYS A 26 5.13 22.21 -6.53
N VAL A 27 5.88 23.24 -6.15
CA VAL A 27 5.34 24.54 -5.75
C VAL A 27 4.79 25.24 -7.00
N PRO A 28 3.59 25.84 -6.97
CA PRO A 28 3.07 26.59 -8.11
C PRO A 28 3.97 27.80 -8.41
N GLU A 29 4.08 28.16 -9.69
CA GLU A 29 4.92 29.30 -10.11
C GLU A 29 4.32 30.65 -9.70
N GLU A 30 2.99 30.72 -9.63
CA GLU A 30 2.26 31.92 -9.24
C GLU A 30 2.05 31.99 -7.72
N THR A 31 1.92 33.21 -7.20
CA THR A 31 1.84 33.48 -5.76
C THR A 31 0.41 33.65 -5.24
N ASP A 32 -0.60 33.38 -6.08
CA ASP A 32 -2.00 33.48 -5.70
C ASP A 32 -2.57 32.13 -5.21
N PHE A 33 -3.67 32.17 -4.45
CA PHE A 33 -4.34 30.94 -3.99
C PHE A 33 -5.00 30.16 -5.14
N HIS A 34 -5.27 30.80 -6.28
CA HIS A 34 -5.93 30.17 -7.41
C HIS A 34 -4.99 29.16 -8.10
N SER A 35 -3.69 29.43 -8.09
CA SER A 35 -2.64 28.53 -8.59
C SER A 35 -2.65 27.15 -7.93
N LEU A 36 -3.16 27.04 -6.68
CA LEU A 36 -3.31 25.75 -5.99
C LEU A 36 -4.29 24.80 -6.69
N ILE A 37 -5.24 25.33 -7.46
CA ILE A 37 -6.19 24.51 -8.23
C ILE A 37 -5.44 23.69 -9.30
N SER A 38 -4.39 24.28 -9.90
CA SER A 38 -3.62 23.62 -10.95
C SER A 38 -2.84 22.39 -10.45
N ILE A 39 -2.38 22.41 -9.20
CA ILE A 39 -1.63 21.31 -8.58
C ILE A 39 -2.53 20.30 -7.86
N LEU A 40 -3.84 20.55 -7.80
CA LEU A 40 -4.79 19.72 -7.06
C LEU A 40 -4.72 18.23 -7.48
N PRO A 41 -4.62 17.84 -8.77
CA PRO A 41 -4.49 16.43 -9.16
C PRO A 41 -3.22 15.76 -8.62
N ILE A 42 -2.11 16.50 -8.59
CA ILE A 42 -0.83 16.02 -8.04
C ILE A 42 -0.98 15.83 -6.52
N PHE A 43 -1.57 16.82 -5.83
CA PHE A 43 -1.82 16.73 -4.40
C PHE A 43 -2.76 15.56 -4.03
N LEU A 44 -3.83 15.34 -4.80
CA LEU A 44 -4.74 14.22 -4.59
C LEU A 44 -4.06 12.86 -4.80
N SER A 45 -3.19 12.77 -5.81
CA SER A 45 -2.39 11.55 -6.05
C SER A 45 -1.41 11.29 -4.91
N TYR A 46 -0.76 12.35 -4.41
CA TYR A 46 0.06 12.29 -3.20
C TYR A 46 -0.74 11.82 -1.98
N LEU A 47 -1.88 12.46 -1.70
CA LEU A 47 -2.73 12.14 -0.54
C LEU A 47 -3.19 10.68 -0.59
N MET A 48 -3.64 10.22 -1.76
CA MET A 48 -4.06 8.85 -1.98
C MET A 48 -2.92 7.85 -1.70
N SER A 49 -1.72 8.16 -2.16
CA SER A 49 -0.54 7.31 -1.99
C SER A 49 -0.02 7.32 -0.55
N PHE A 50 -0.09 8.48 0.12
CA PHE A 50 0.18 8.60 1.55
C PHE A 50 -0.77 7.70 2.36
N ILE A 51 -2.06 7.72 2.05
CA ILE A 51 -3.06 6.84 2.68
C ILE A 51 -2.68 5.37 2.49
N TYR A 52 -2.31 4.95 1.27
CA TYR A 52 -1.87 3.57 1.03
C TYR A 52 -0.64 3.17 1.83
N ILE A 53 0.41 4.00 1.82
CA ILE A 53 1.62 3.71 2.59
C ILE A 53 1.29 3.65 4.09
N GLY A 54 0.44 4.55 4.60
CA GLY A 54 -0.02 4.52 5.99
C GLY A 54 -0.80 3.25 6.34
N ILE A 55 -1.69 2.78 5.44
CA ILE A 55 -2.40 1.51 5.57
C ILE A 55 -1.41 0.34 5.66
N TYR A 56 -0.44 0.28 4.73
CA TYR A 56 0.56 -0.78 4.72
C TYR A 56 1.44 -0.75 5.96
N TRP A 57 1.88 0.43 6.39
CA TRP A 57 2.67 0.60 7.60
C TRP A 57 1.91 0.12 8.84
N ASN A 58 0.65 0.55 9.01
CA ASN A 58 -0.18 0.15 10.14
C ASN A 58 -0.39 -1.38 10.18
N ASN A 59 -0.78 -1.95 9.03
CA ASN A 59 -0.97 -3.40 8.89
C ASN A 59 0.34 -4.20 9.07
N HIS A 60 1.48 -3.65 8.65
CA HIS A 60 2.80 -4.25 8.83
C HIS A 60 3.23 -4.21 10.29
N HIS A 61 3.04 -3.08 10.96
CA HIS A 61 3.33 -2.90 12.38
C HIS A 61 2.55 -3.92 13.23
N HIS A 62 1.23 -4.01 13.03
CA HIS A 62 0.42 -5.01 13.73
C HIS A 62 0.81 -6.46 13.40
N LEU A 63 1.18 -6.75 12.14
CA LEU A 63 1.63 -8.08 11.72
C LEU A 63 2.91 -8.51 12.45
N PHE A 64 3.88 -7.60 12.60
CA PHE A 64 5.15 -7.92 13.26
C PHE A 64 5.08 -7.85 14.79
N GLN A 65 4.18 -7.05 15.37
CA GLN A 65 3.90 -7.06 16.82
C GLN A 65 3.51 -8.46 17.33
N ILE A 66 2.77 -9.23 16.53
CA ILE A 66 2.32 -10.59 16.89
C ILE A 66 3.22 -11.69 16.34
N THR A 67 4.28 -11.36 15.60
CA THR A 67 5.22 -12.34 15.06
C THR A 67 6.31 -12.64 16.09
N GLU A 68 6.51 -13.91 16.45
CA GLU A 68 7.46 -14.28 17.50
C GLU A 68 8.88 -14.50 16.94
N LEU A 69 8.97 -15.08 15.75
CA LEU A 69 10.22 -15.54 15.15
C LEU A 69 10.36 -15.09 13.70
N VAL A 70 11.51 -14.51 13.38
CA VAL A 70 11.91 -14.18 12.00
C VAL A 70 12.97 -15.14 11.48
N ASN A 71 12.75 -15.66 10.27
CA ASN A 71 13.71 -16.46 9.51
C ASN A 71 13.97 -15.88 8.11
N GLY A 72 14.88 -16.50 7.35
CA GLY A 72 15.26 -16.03 6.01
C GLY A 72 14.09 -15.93 5.02
N LYS A 73 13.09 -16.81 5.11
CA LYS A 73 11.92 -16.77 4.22
C LYS A 73 11.06 -15.53 4.49
N ILE A 74 10.85 -15.20 5.77
CA ILE A 74 10.12 -13.99 6.18
C ILE A 74 10.89 -12.74 5.74
N LEU A 75 12.22 -12.73 5.87
CA LEU A 75 13.05 -11.61 5.39
C LEU A 75 12.90 -11.35 3.89
N TRP A 76 12.98 -12.39 3.06
CA TRP A 76 12.79 -12.26 1.61
C TRP A 76 11.37 -11.83 1.23
N ALA A 77 10.35 -12.37 1.90
CA ALA A 77 8.97 -11.95 1.67
C ALA A 77 8.75 -10.48 2.06
N ASN A 78 9.39 -10.02 3.14
CA ASN A 78 9.35 -8.62 3.56
C ASN A 78 10.04 -7.71 2.54
N LEU A 79 11.23 -8.09 2.05
CA LEU A 79 11.93 -7.33 1.00
C LEU A 79 11.12 -7.26 -0.29
N HIS A 80 10.42 -8.34 -0.66
CA HIS A 80 9.53 -8.35 -1.82
C HIS A 80 8.39 -7.33 -1.67
N LEU A 81 7.79 -7.21 -0.48
CA LEU A 81 6.81 -6.16 -0.18
C LEU A 81 7.42 -4.76 -0.28
N LEU A 82 8.56 -4.53 0.39
CA LEU A 82 9.23 -3.23 0.41
C LEU A 82 9.65 -2.77 -0.99
N PHE A 83 10.03 -3.71 -1.87
CA PHE A 83 10.32 -3.41 -3.27
C PHE A 83 9.12 -2.76 -3.96
N TRP A 84 7.92 -3.37 -3.89
CA TRP A 84 6.74 -2.79 -4.53
C TRP A 84 6.33 -1.45 -3.91
N LEU A 85 6.41 -1.33 -2.58
CA LEU A 85 6.12 -0.06 -1.91
C LEU A 85 7.11 1.05 -2.29
N SER A 86 8.37 0.71 -2.56
CA SER A 86 9.38 1.68 -3.00
C SER A 86 9.13 2.26 -4.40
N LEU A 87 8.29 1.62 -5.22
CA LEU A 87 7.91 2.12 -6.54
C LEU A 87 6.71 3.09 -6.49
N ILE A 88 6.02 3.17 -5.36
CA ILE A 88 4.86 4.06 -5.19
C ILE A 88 5.21 5.52 -5.48
N PRO A 89 6.31 6.13 -4.96
CA PRO A 89 6.61 7.53 -5.25
C PRO A 89 6.69 7.87 -6.73
N PHE A 90 7.37 7.01 -7.50
CA PHE A 90 7.47 7.16 -8.95
C PHE A 90 6.09 7.11 -9.63
N ALA A 91 5.28 6.13 -9.27
CA ALA A 91 3.95 5.98 -9.85
C ALA A 91 3.00 7.12 -9.45
N THR A 92 3.12 7.62 -8.21
CA THR A 92 2.38 8.78 -7.69
C THR A 92 2.69 10.05 -8.46
N ALA A 93 3.96 10.34 -8.69
CA ALA A 93 4.36 11.49 -9.50
C ALA A 93 3.82 11.37 -10.93
N TRP A 94 3.95 10.18 -11.54
CA TRP A 94 3.54 9.98 -12.92
C TRP A 94 2.01 10.09 -13.11
N ILE A 95 1.20 9.47 -12.24
CA ILE A 95 -0.26 9.60 -12.28
C ILE A 95 -0.71 11.02 -11.92
N GLY A 96 -0.04 11.70 -11.00
CA GLY A 96 -0.38 13.07 -10.60
C GLY A 96 -0.34 14.06 -11.75
N GLU A 97 0.62 13.91 -12.65
CA GLU A 97 0.76 14.76 -13.84
C GLU A 97 -0.05 14.25 -15.05
N ASN A 98 -0.44 12.97 -15.07
CA ASN A 98 -0.96 12.29 -16.27
C ASN A 98 -2.17 11.38 -15.99
N TYR A 99 -3.05 11.76 -15.06
CA TYR A 99 -4.18 10.93 -14.60
C TYR A 99 -5.21 10.60 -15.71
N GLU A 100 -5.21 11.33 -16.82
CA GLU A 100 -6.04 11.06 -17.99
C GLU A 100 -5.45 10.01 -18.93
N ALA A 101 -4.15 9.73 -18.83
CA ALA A 101 -3.49 8.73 -19.65
C ALA A 101 -3.64 7.33 -19.05
N SER A 102 -3.93 6.34 -19.89
CA SER A 102 -4.11 4.95 -19.45
C SER A 102 -2.85 4.37 -18.82
N ALA A 103 -1.67 4.63 -19.38
CA ALA A 103 -0.42 3.98 -18.94
C ALA A 103 -0.04 4.31 -17.46
N PRO A 104 0.00 5.58 -17.03
CA PRO A 104 0.24 5.94 -15.62
C PRO A 104 -0.76 5.30 -14.66
N VAL A 105 -2.06 5.35 -14.99
CA VAL A 105 -3.15 4.81 -14.15
C VAL A 105 -3.06 3.28 -14.06
N THR A 106 -2.67 2.62 -15.15
CA THR A 106 -2.45 1.18 -15.20
C THR A 106 -1.26 0.78 -14.35
N LEU A 107 -0.11 1.46 -14.51
CA LEU A 107 1.09 1.15 -13.74
C LEU A 107 0.83 1.35 -12.24
N TYR A 108 0.16 2.45 -11.86
CA TYR A 108 -0.20 2.71 -10.48
C TYR A 108 -1.03 1.55 -9.90
N GLY A 109 -2.06 1.10 -10.62
CA GLY A 109 -2.85 -0.07 -10.24
C GLY A 109 -2.04 -1.36 -10.13
N VAL A 110 -1.11 -1.62 -11.07
CA VAL A 110 -0.22 -2.79 -11.04
C VAL A 110 0.65 -2.78 -9.79
N ILE A 111 1.24 -1.64 -9.44
CA ILE A 111 2.07 -1.52 -8.23
C ILE A 111 1.23 -1.80 -6.98
N LEU A 112 0.03 -1.22 -6.88
CA LEU A 112 -0.88 -1.46 -5.76
C LEU A 112 -1.33 -2.94 -5.66
N LEU A 113 -1.65 -3.56 -6.79
CA LEU A 113 -1.99 -4.98 -6.87
C LEU A 113 -0.82 -5.84 -6.39
N MET A 114 0.38 -5.56 -6.87
CA MET A 114 1.56 -6.33 -6.51
C MET A 114 1.98 -6.11 -5.06
N SER A 115 1.80 -4.91 -4.50
CA SER A 115 1.94 -4.66 -3.06
C SER A 115 0.95 -5.49 -2.25
N ALA A 116 -0.31 -5.61 -2.69
CA ALA A 116 -1.31 -6.44 -2.03
C ALA A 116 -0.96 -7.93 -2.07
N ILE A 117 -0.52 -8.42 -3.23
CA ILE A 117 -0.05 -9.81 -3.40
C ILE A 117 1.20 -10.07 -2.53
N ALA A 118 2.17 -9.15 -2.52
CA ALA A 118 3.38 -9.28 -1.71
C ALA A 118 3.07 -9.31 -0.21
N TYR A 119 2.13 -8.48 0.24
CA TYR A 119 1.67 -8.49 1.63
C TYR A 119 0.98 -9.82 1.99
N TYR A 120 0.12 -10.35 1.10
CA TYR A 120 -0.50 -11.66 1.26
C TYR A 120 0.54 -12.80 1.34
N ILE A 121 1.57 -12.75 0.49
CA ILE A 121 2.69 -13.72 0.54
C ILE A 121 3.41 -13.62 1.89
N LEU A 122 3.74 -12.41 2.35
CA LEU A 122 4.39 -12.19 3.63
C LEU A 122 3.58 -12.77 4.80
N GLN A 123 2.28 -12.46 4.87
CA GLN A 123 1.38 -13.02 5.86
C GLN A 123 1.38 -14.56 5.84
N ASN A 124 1.24 -15.16 4.65
CA ASN A 124 1.23 -16.62 4.51
C ASN A 124 2.55 -17.27 4.93
N VAL A 125 3.68 -16.64 4.61
CA VAL A 125 4.99 -17.12 5.03
C VAL A 125 5.11 -17.06 6.55
N ILE A 126 4.67 -15.99 7.20
CA ILE A 126 4.67 -15.89 8.67
C ILE A 126 3.79 -16.99 9.28
N VAL A 127 2.55 -17.14 8.82
CA VAL A 127 1.59 -18.15 9.34
C VAL A 127 2.12 -19.58 9.18
N LYS A 128 2.79 -19.90 8.07
CA LYS A 128 3.36 -21.23 7.82
C LYS A 128 4.59 -21.54 8.67
N ASN A 129 5.26 -20.53 9.21
CA ASN A 129 6.46 -20.68 10.04
C ASN A 129 6.17 -20.62 11.55
N HIS A 130 4.90 -20.51 11.96
CA HIS A 130 4.46 -20.52 13.36
C HIS A 130 3.49 -21.68 13.63
N ASN A 131 3.35 -22.06 14.90
CA ASN A 131 2.53 -23.18 15.38
C ASN A 131 1.03 -23.00 15.07
N GLU A 132 0.25 -24.08 15.19
CA GLU A 132 -1.19 -24.05 14.83
C GLU A 132 -2.04 -23.11 15.69
N ASP A 133 -1.65 -22.87 16.94
CA ASP A 133 -2.32 -21.96 17.86
C ASP A 133 -2.00 -20.48 17.65
N PHE A 134 -1.23 -20.15 16.63
CA PHE A 134 -0.77 -18.79 16.36
C PHE A 134 -1.93 -17.81 16.14
N THR A 135 -1.96 -16.74 16.93
CA THR A 135 -3.01 -15.72 16.96
C THR A 135 -3.33 -15.14 15.58
N LEU A 136 -2.31 -14.92 14.74
CA LEU A 136 -2.49 -14.42 13.38
C LEU A 136 -3.29 -15.40 12.49
N ARG A 137 -3.14 -16.72 12.66
CA ARG A 137 -3.90 -17.70 11.86
C ARG A 137 -5.40 -17.61 12.16
N LYS A 138 -5.76 -17.37 13.43
CA LYS A 138 -7.15 -17.13 13.88
C LYS A 138 -7.66 -15.75 13.43
N ALA A 139 -6.81 -14.72 13.45
CA ALA A 139 -7.16 -13.36 13.05
C ALA A 139 -7.33 -13.18 11.52
N ILE A 140 -6.47 -13.79 10.71
CA ILE A 140 -6.54 -13.73 9.23
C ILE A 140 -7.83 -14.39 8.71
N GLY A 141 -8.25 -15.51 9.30
CA GLY A 141 -9.51 -16.18 8.93
C GLY A 141 -9.66 -16.37 7.41
N LYS A 142 -10.73 -15.82 6.82
CA LYS A 142 -11.01 -15.92 5.36
C LYS A 142 -10.33 -14.85 4.49
N ASP A 143 -9.66 -13.87 5.10
CA ASP A 143 -9.10 -12.66 4.47
C ASP A 143 -9.96 -12.14 3.29
N LEU A 144 -11.22 -11.81 3.61
CA LEU A 144 -12.16 -11.35 2.60
C LEU A 144 -11.76 -9.97 2.04
N LYS A 145 -11.19 -9.09 2.89
CA LYS A 145 -10.71 -7.77 2.49
C LYS A 145 -9.58 -7.87 1.47
N GLY A 146 -8.54 -8.67 1.75
CA GLY A 146 -7.41 -8.86 0.83
C GLY A 146 -7.84 -9.41 -0.53
N LYS A 147 -8.67 -10.46 -0.54
CA LYS A 147 -9.20 -11.04 -1.79
C LYS A 147 -10.04 -10.05 -2.58
N LEU A 148 -10.91 -9.31 -1.91
CA LEU A 148 -11.74 -8.29 -2.54
C LEU A 148 -10.88 -7.18 -3.16
N SER A 149 -9.83 -6.74 -2.46
CA SER A 149 -8.89 -5.73 -2.99
C SER A 149 -8.16 -6.20 -4.24
N VAL A 150 -7.68 -7.45 -4.28
CA VAL A 150 -7.02 -8.02 -5.47
C VAL A 150 -7.96 -8.00 -6.68
N VAL A 151 -9.23 -8.38 -6.48
CA VAL A 151 -10.24 -8.35 -7.55
C VAL A 151 -10.51 -6.92 -8.01
N ILE A 152 -10.71 -5.98 -7.09
CA ILE A 152 -10.98 -4.57 -7.43
C ILE A 152 -9.79 -3.93 -8.16
N TYR A 153 -8.55 -4.20 -7.72
CA TYR A 153 -7.37 -3.71 -8.44
C TYR A 153 -7.28 -4.28 -9.85
N SER A 154 -7.54 -5.57 -10.02
CA SER A 154 -7.54 -6.21 -11.34
C SER A 154 -8.59 -5.61 -12.27
N ILE A 155 -9.79 -5.35 -11.73
CA ILE A 155 -10.86 -4.64 -12.47
C ILE A 155 -10.41 -3.23 -12.83
N GLY A 156 -9.80 -2.49 -11.90
CA GLY A 156 -9.31 -1.13 -12.15
C GLY A 156 -8.23 -1.09 -13.24
N ILE A 157 -7.30 -2.04 -13.23
CA ILE A 157 -6.25 -2.19 -14.27
C ILE A 157 -6.86 -2.50 -15.63
N VAL A 158 -7.91 -3.30 -15.71
CA VAL A 158 -8.59 -3.55 -17.01
C VAL A 158 -9.42 -2.33 -17.42
N ALA A 159 -10.06 -1.66 -16.45
CA ALA A 159 -10.89 -0.49 -16.69
C ALA A 159 -10.07 0.72 -17.17
N SER A 160 -8.80 0.85 -16.80
CA SER A 160 -7.95 1.99 -17.18
C SER A 160 -7.80 2.14 -18.69
N PHE A 161 -7.89 1.04 -19.45
CA PHE A 161 -7.85 1.03 -20.92
C PHE A 161 -9.12 1.60 -21.57
N TYR A 162 -10.22 1.69 -20.83
CA TYR A 162 -11.50 2.21 -21.31
C TYR A 162 -11.85 3.56 -20.67
N SER A 163 -11.57 3.72 -19.38
CA SER A 163 -11.82 4.93 -18.60
C SER A 163 -10.89 4.97 -17.39
N THR A 164 -9.98 5.94 -17.38
CA THR A 164 -9.09 6.19 -16.25
C THR A 164 -9.85 6.54 -14.97
N TRP A 165 -10.97 7.26 -15.07
CA TRP A 165 -11.83 7.59 -13.94
C TRP A 165 -12.43 6.35 -13.27
N LEU A 166 -12.86 5.34 -14.04
CA LEU A 166 -13.34 4.07 -13.48
C LEU A 166 -12.22 3.32 -12.74
N ALA A 167 -11.01 3.34 -13.28
CA ALA A 167 -9.84 2.74 -12.62
C ALA A 167 -9.49 3.46 -11.32
N ILE A 168 -9.42 4.79 -11.33
CA ILE A 168 -9.17 5.61 -10.14
C ILE A 168 -10.23 5.34 -9.08
N LEU A 169 -11.51 5.25 -9.45
CA LEU A 169 -12.59 4.91 -8.52
C LEU A 169 -12.40 3.55 -7.87
N CYS A 170 -11.93 2.54 -8.64
CA CYS A 170 -11.58 1.24 -8.08
C CYS A 170 -10.47 1.34 -7.04
N TYR A 171 -9.42 2.11 -7.32
CA TYR A 171 -8.31 2.30 -6.37
C TYR A 171 -8.79 3.03 -5.10
N VAL A 172 -9.54 4.13 -5.25
CA VAL A 172 -10.18 4.85 -4.14
C VAL A 172 -11.04 3.91 -3.28
N ALA A 173 -11.86 3.07 -3.91
CA ALA A 173 -12.68 2.09 -3.19
C ALA A 173 -11.84 1.12 -2.35
N VAL A 174 -10.69 0.65 -2.86
CA VAL A 174 -9.79 -0.20 -2.08
C VAL A 174 -9.21 0.56 -0.88
N ALA A 175 -8.76 1.80 -1.04
CA ALA A 175 -8.27 2.57 0.11
C ALA A 175 -9.35 2.74 1.18
N ILE A 176 -10.60 3.02 0.80
CA ILE A 176 -11.72 3.15 1.74
C ILE A 176 -11.97 1.84 2.51
N ILE A 177 -11.91 0.69 1.84
CA ILE A 177 -12.08 -0.64 2.47
C ILE A 177 -11.05 -0.86 3.59
N TRP A 178 -9.82 -0.36 3.38
CA TRP A 178 -8.70 -0.54 4.30
C TRP A 178 -8.51 0.62 5.30
N PHE A 179 -9.03 1.81 5.01
CA PHE A 179 -9.00 2.94 5.91
C PHE A 179 -9.78 2.67 7.20
N ILE A 180 -10.83 1.83 7.12
CA ILE A 180 -11.55 1.33 8.28
C ILE A 180 -10.76 0.13 8.86
N PRO A 181 -10.12 0.28 10.04
CA PRO A 181 -9.29 -0.78 10.62
C PRO A 181 -10.12 -2.05 10.82
N ASP A 182 -9.52 -3.21 10.58
CA ASP A 182 -10.20 -4.48 10.88
C ASP A 182 -10.25 -4.66 12.39
N LYS A 183 -11.40 -4.32 12.99
CA LYS A 183 -11.71 -4.42 14.43
C LYS A 183 -11.49 -5.82 15.05
N ARG A 184 -11.15 -6.82 14.23
CA ARG A 184 -10.76 -8.17 14.66
C ARG A 184 -9.37 -8.20 15.28
N ILE A 185 -8.43 -7.40 14.78
CA ILE A 185 -7.04 -7.37 15.28
C ILE A 185 -6.95 -6.57 16.58
N GLU A 186 -7.63 -5.43 16.66
CA GLU A 186 -7.73 -4.62 17.89
C GLU A 186 -8.38 -5.37 19.06
N LYS A 187 -9.27 -6.33 18.81
CA LYS A 187 -9.91 -7.14 19.86
C LYS A 187 -9.03 -8.28 20.36
N SER A 188 -7.90 -8.55 19.71
CA SER A 188 -6.98 -9.64 20.04
C SER A 188 -5.64 -9.15 20.62
N LEU A 189 -5.42 -7.84 20.65
CA LEU A 189 -4.41 -7.15 21.46
C LEU A 189 -5.00 -6.83 22.84
#